data_AF-A0A964QGN4-F1
#
_entry.id   AF-A0A964QGN4-F1
#
_cell.length_a   1.000
_cell.length_b   1.000
_cell.length_c   1.000
_cell.angle_alpha   90.00
_cell.angle_beta   90.00
_cell.angle_gamma   90.00
#
_symmetry.space_group_name_H-M   'P 1'
#
loop_
_entity.id
_entity.type
_entity.pdbx_description
1 polymer ?
#
loop_
_entity_poly.entity_id
_entity_poly.type
_entity_poly.pdbx_seq_one_letter_code
_entity_poly.pdbx_strand_id
1 'polypeptide(L)' 'MRRLGFAGPIAGTRHQLMVHQQHRLAVPSNQEYSVPQFRMMIREVEQILGRQVLAEEWNSLS' A
#
# COMPACT_ATOMS: atom_id res chain seq x y z
N MET A 1 -1.55 1.41 -7.74
CA MET A 1 -1.18 0.18 -7.01
C MET A 1 -1.14 -1.11 -7.84
N ARG A 2 -2.10 -1.40 -8.75
CA ARG A 2 -2.02 -2.62 -9.61
C ARG A 2 -0.73 -2.70 -10.45
N ARG A 3 -0.21 -1.55 -10.88
CA ARG A 3 1.09 -1.40 -11.56
C ARG A 3 2.29 -1.85 -10.71
N LEU A 4 2.17 -1.86 -9.39
CA LEU A 4 3.18 -2.38 -8.46
C LEU A 4 2.99 -3.89 -8.17
N GLY A 5 2.07 -4.57 -8.86
CA GLY A 5 1.82 -6.01 -8.68
C GLY A 5 0.89 -6.35 -7.50
N PHE A 6 0.31 -5.36 -6.82
CA PHE A 6 -0.67 -5.60 -5.76
C PHE A 6 -2.04 -5.96 -6.36
N ALA A 7 -2.60 -7.09 -5.93
CA ALA A 7 -3.99 -7.49 -6.13
C ALA A 7 -4.88 -6.86 -5.04
N GLY A 8 -6.05 -6.34 -5.42
CA GLY A 8 -6.99 -5.66 -4.52
C GLY A 8 -7.37 -4.24 -4.99
N PRO A 9 -8.09 -3.45 -4.17
CA PRO A 9 -8.42 -3.71 -2.77
C PRO A 9 -9.49 -4.80 -2.61
N ILE A 10 -9.23 -5.79 -1.75
CA ILE A 10 -10.22 -6.76 -1.30
C ILE A 10 -10.92 -6.13 -0.12
N ALA A 11 -12.22 -5.84 -0.27
CA ALA A 11 -13.02 -5.26 0.79
C ALA A 11 -13.28 -6.32 1.89
N GLY A 12 -12.67 -6.13 3.07
CA GLY A 12 -13.09 -6.80 4.29
C GLY A 12 -14.20 -6.01 4.99
N THR A 13 -14.76 -6.57 6.07
CA THR A 13 -15.88 -5.98 6.82
C THR A 13 -15.54 -4.68 7.55
N ARG A 14 -14.25 -4.39 7.79
CA ARG A 14 -13.77 -3.20 8.52
C ARG A 14 -12.57 -2.50 7.88
N HIS A 15 -11.79 -3.20 7.05
CA HIS A 15 -10.59 -2.66 6.40
C HIS A 15 -10.45 -3.24 5.00
N GLN A 16 -9.81 -2.49 4.10
CA GLN A 16 -9.44 -2.98 2.78
C GLN A 16 -8.10 -3.69 2.87
N LEU A 17 -7.91 -4.76 2.09
CA LEU A 17 -6.66 -5.51 2.03
C LEU A 17 -6.08 -5.42 0.62
N MET A 18 -4.77 -5.18 0.54
CA MET A 18 -4.00 -5.33 -0.70
C MET A 18 -3.07 -6.52 -0.55
N VAL A 19 -3.02 -7.37 -1.56
CA VAL A 19 -2.26 -8.61 -1.53
C VAL A 19 -1.17 -8.54 -2.59
N HIS A 20 0.09 -8.71 -2.21
CA HIS A 20 1.20 -8.87 -3.14
C HIS A 20 1.85 -10.22 -2.88
N GLN A 21 1.63 -11.18 -3.78
CA GLN A 21 2.06 -12.56 -3.64
C GLN A 21 1.59 -13.17 -2.29
N GLN A 22 2.50 -13.42 -1.33
CA GLN A 22 2.19 -13.95 0.00
C GLN A 22 2.00 -12.86 1.07
N HIS A 23 2.27 -11.59 0.74
CA HIS A 23 2.16 -10.47 1.67
C HIS A 23 0.79 -9.81 1.61
N ARG A 24 0.26 -9.44 2.78
CA ARG A 24 -1.03 -8.76 2.93
C ARG A 24 -0.80 -7.43 3.61
N LEU A 25 -1.17 -6.34 2.94
CA LEU A 25 -1.14 -4.99 3.47
C LEU A 25 -2.57 -4.60 3.86
N ALA A 26 -2.78 -4.26 5.13
CA ALA A 26 -4.05 -3.70 5.58
C ALA A 26 -4.09 -2.21 5.25
N VAL A 27 -5.02 -1.82 4.40
CA VAL A 27 -5.32 -0.41 4.11
C VAL A 27 -6.37 0.03 5.12
N PRO A 28 -6.05 1.00 6.00
CA PRO A 28 -7.03 1.51 6.94
C PRO A 28 -8.20 2.15 6.18
N SER A 29 -9.38 2.16 6.78
CA SER A 29 -10.59 2.74 6.17
C SER A 29 -10.74 4.23 6.45
N ASN A 30 -9.79 4.83 7.18
CA ASN A 30 -9.86 6.22 7.61
C ASN A 30 -9.63 7.13 6.41
N GLN A 31 -10.42 8.21 6.30
CA GLN A 31 -10.28 9.20 5.23
C GLN A 31 -9.07 10.11 5.45
N GLU A 32 -8.63 10.25 6.70
CA GLU A 32 -7.48 11.07 7.09
C GLU A 32 -6.40 10.20 7.74
N TYR A 33 -5.16 10.40 7.31
CA TYR A 33 -3.98 9.74 7.83
C TYR A 33 -3.05 10.76 8.45
N SER A 34 -2.49 10.42 9.62
CA SER A 34 -1.36 11.17 10.13
C SER A 34 -0.13 10.94 9.23
N VAL A 35 0.71 11.96 9.08
CA VAL A 35 1.94 11.85 8.28
C VAL A 35 2.86 10.70 8.74
N PRO A 36 3.02 10.42 10.06
CA PRO A 36 3.78 9.26 10.54
C PRO A 36 3.17 7.93 10.07
N GLN A 37 1.84 7.79 10.13
CA GLN A 37 1.14 6.58 9.69
C GLN A 37 1.30 6.37 8.18
N PHE A 38 1.19 7.43 7.38
CA PHE A 38 1.40 7.34 5.94
C PHE A 38 2.83 6.91 5.59
N ARG A 39 3.83 7.48 6.27
CA ARG A 39 5.24 7.06 6.12
C ARG A 39 5.46 5.59 6.50
N MET A 40 4.78 5.10 7.54
CA MET A 40 4.85 3.69 7.92
C MET A 40 4.31 2.78 6.81
N MET A 41 3.15 3.12 6.22
CA MET A 41 2.56 2.34 5.13
C MET A 41 3.45 2.31 3.88
N ILE A 42 4.08 3.44 3.51
CA ILE A 42 5.03 3.46 2.38
C ILE A 42 6.19 2.51 2.66
N ARG A 43 6.79 2.58 3.85
CA ARG A 43 7.91 1.69 4.21
C ARG A 43 7.51 0.22 4.17
N GLU A 44 6.31 -0.11 4.63
CA GLU A 44 5.79 -1.48 4.57
C GLU A 44 5.64 -1.96 3.12
N VAL A 45 5.15 -1.12 2.22
CA VAL A 45 5.10 -1.42 0.78
C VAL A 45 6.51 -1.65 0.21
N GLU A 46 7.48 -0.80 0.54
CA GLU A 46 8.86 -0.96 0.07
C GLU A 46 9.50 -2.26 0.59
N GLN A 47 9.22 -2.64 1.84
CA GLN A 47 9.68 -3.92 2.41
C GLN A 47 9.02 -5.11 1.69
N ILE A 48 7.71 -5.05 1.42
CA ILE A 48 6.99 -6.10 0.68
C ILE A 48 7.53 -6.24 -0.75
N LEU A 49 7.89 -5.14 -1.39
CA LEU A 49 8.46 -5.13 -2.73
C LEU A 49 9.95 -5.50 -2.75
N GLY A 50 10.63 -5.50 -1.60
CA GLY A 50 12.07 -5.70 -1.49
C GLY A 50 12.90 -4.60 -2.15
N ARG A 51 12.31 -3.44 -2.45
CA ARG A 51 12.96 -2.29 -3.07
C ARG A 51 12.30 -0.99 -2.65
N GLN A 52 13.05 0.10 -2.70
CA GLN A 52 12.48 1.44 -2.56
C GLN A 52 11.66 1.80 -3.79
N VAL A 53 10.56 2.52 -3.58
CA VAL A 53 9.71 3.04 -4.65
C VAL A 53 9.92 4.54 -4.68
N LEU A 54 10.53 5.03 -5.77
CA LEU A 54 10.84 6.44 -5.93
C LEU A 54 9.56 7.27 -6.01
N ALA A 55 9.63 8.53 -5.57
CA ALA A 55 8.50 9.45 -5.63
C ALA A 55 7.94 9.60 -7.06
N GLU A 56 8.81 9.59 -8.06
CA GLU A 56 8.42 9.65 -9.48
C GLU A 56 7.61 8.41 -9.91
N GLU A 57 8.00 7.24 -9.41
CA GLU A 57 7.29 5.99 -9.64
C GLU A 57 5.92 6.03 -8.96
N TRP A 58 5.83 6.55 -7.72
CA TRP A 58 4.55 6.80 -7.06
C TRP A 58 3.64 7.75 -7.86
N ASN A 59 4.19 8.83 -8.42
CA ASN A 59 3.43 9.78 -9.22
C ASN A 59 2.88 9.15 -10.51
N SER A 60 3.59 8.18 -11.08
CA SER A 60 3.14 7.43 -12.26
C SER A 60 2.01 6.43 -12.00
N LEU A 61 1.65 6.22 -10.72
CA LEU A 61 0.55 5.34 -10.30
C LEU A 61 -0.79 6.07 -10.14
N SER A 62 -0.81 7.39 -10.30
CA SER A 62 -2.04 8.20 -10.29
C SER A 62 -2.93 7.95 -11.51
#